data_AF-A0A538RE22-F1
#
_entry.id   AF-A0A538RE22-F1
#
_cell.length_a   1.000
_cell.length_b   1.000
_cell.length_c   1.000
_cell.angle_alpha   90.00
_cell.angle_beta   90.00
_cell.angle_gamma   90.00
#
_symmetry.space_group_name_H-M   'P 1'
#
loop_
_entity.id
_entity.type
_entity.pdbx_description
1 polymer ?
#
loop_
_entity_poly.entity_id
_entity_poly.type
_entity_poly.pdbx_seq_one_letter_code
_entity_poly.pdbx_strand_id
1 'polypeptide(L)'
;MIQELIDQVTLLQTHLRHGNSVNVNNQTTKAEVIQLAHAYFQSFRPNLTKALGENDLLLTHDSRWQELVRLAHGNNQRKTYLKTLRDLAIELKEFSVILLARVSERGQEGKGLSSLTPAEQQIIATLEALLPTAAASYRQGVHDVREARRLSYRGTASEFREALRETLDHLAPDKAVMQQPGFSPEEGQKKPTMKQKVRFVMNPREKNKTQREVTEKSVGVIETLTGEVVRATYDRASLATHLETSRGEVLRIKRYVDTVLFDLLEIPDS
;
A
#
# COMPACT_ATOMS: atom_id res chain seq x y z
N MET A 1 -2.73 10.70 -20.07
CA MET A 1 -3.61 11.52 -19.20
C MET A 1 -2.84 12.18 -18.06
N ILE A 2 -2.34 11.49 -17.03
CA ILE A 2 -1.62 12.19 -15.94
C ILE A 2 -0.35 12.89 -16.43
N GLN A 3 0.40 12.24 -17.32
CA GLN A 3 1.61 12.81 -17.90
C GLN A 3 1.32 14.10 -18.67
N GLU A 4 0.23 14.12 -19.43
CA GLU A 4 -0.21 15.31 -20.18
C GLU A 4 -0.51 16.48 -19.24
N LEU A 5 -1.16 16.23 -18.10
CA LEU A 5 -1.41 17.27 -17.10
C LEU A 5 -0.11 17.77 -16.45
N ILE A 6 0.85 16.87 -16.16
CA ILE A 6 2.18 17.23 -15.68
C ILE A 6 2.91 18.12 -16.69
N ASP A 7 2.85 17.77 -17.97
CA ASP A 7 3.50 18.50 -19.05
C ASP A 7 2.88 19.89 -19.20
N GLN A 8 1.55 20.01 -19.13
CA GLN A 8 0.83 21.29 -19.18
C GLN A 8 1.17 22.19 -17.96
N VAL A 9 1.21 21.64 -16.74
CA VAL A 9 1.63 22.38 -15.54
C VAL A 9 3.07 22.88 -15.69
N THR A 10 3.97 22.03 -16.20
CA THR A 10 5.38 22.35 -16.38
C THR A 10 5.60 23.40 -17.48
N LEU A 11 4.84 23.31 -18.57
CA LEU A 11 4.84 24.28 -19.66
C LEU A 11 4.42 25.66 -19.16
N LEU A 12 3.30 25.74 -18.43
CA LEU A 12 2.80 26.98 -17.84
C LEU A 12 3.80 27.57 -16.82
N GLN A 13 4.42 26.72 -16.01
CA GLN A 13 5.49 27.14 -15.10
C GLN A 13 6.67 27.75 -15.86
N THR A 14 7.06 27.16 -16.98
CA THR A 14 8.15 27.64 -17.84
C THR A 14 7.78 28.97 -18.48
N HIS A 15 6.56 29.10 -19.02
CA HIS A 15 6.05 30.36 -19.57
C HIS A 15 6.11 31.49 -18.53
N LEU A 16 5.63 31.25 -17.31
CA LEU A 16 5.68 32.24 -16.23
C LEU A 16 7.12 32.62 -15.82
N ARG A 17 8.09 31.70 -15.84
CA ARG A 17 9.48 32.02 -15.50
C ARG A 17 10.11 33.04 -16.46
N HIS A 18 9.76 33.00 -17.74
CA HIS A 18 10.28 33.90 -18.76
C HIS A 18 9.67 35.30 -18.73
N GLY A 19 8.53 35.50 -18.05
CA GLY A 19 7.92 36.82 -17.90
C GLY A 19 8.75 37.73 -16.99
N ASN A 20 8.84 39.03 -17.30
CA ASN A 20 9.57 39.99 -16.46
C ASN A 20 8.70 40.65 -15.38
N SER A 21 7.38 40.54 -15.47
CA SER A 21 6.46 41.19 -14.54
C SER A 21 6.48 40.57 -13.14
N VAL A 22 6.38 41.41 -12.11
CA VAL A 22 6.27 40.97 -10.70
C VAL A 22 4.91 40.32 -10.45
N ASN A 23 3.84 40.89 -10.99
CA ASN A 23 2.47 40.40 -10.88
C ASN A 23 1.99 39.82 -12.22
N VAL A 24 1.13 38.79 -12.15
CA VAL A 24 0.51 38.18 -13.33
C VAL A 24 -0.80 38.91 -13.62
N ASN A 25 -0.75 39.86 -14.57
CA ASN A 25 -1.91 40.65 -14.98
C ASN A 25 -2.42 40.30 -16.39
N ASN A 26 -1.65 39.51 -17.15
CA ASN A 26 -1.99 39.11 -18.50
C ASN A 26 -3.21 38.16 -18.49
N GLN A 27 -4.27 38.52 -19.22
CA GLN A 27 -5.52 37.77 -19.25
C GLN A 27 -5.38 36.39 -19.92
N THR A 28 -4.48 36.25 -20.90
CA THR A 28 -4.18 34.97 -21.55
C THR A 28 -3.61 33.98 -20.54
N THR A 29 -2.62 34.37 -19.74
CA THR A 29 -2.05 33.50 -18.70
C THR A 29 -3.09 33.11 -17.63
N LYS A 30 -3.96 34.06 -17.24
CA LYS A 30 -5.05 33.77 -16.29
C LYS A 30 -6.06 32.77 -16.87
N ALA A 31 -6.42 32.92 -18.15
CA ALA A 31 -7.29 31.99 -18.84
C ALA A 31 -6.67 30.59 -18.96
N GLU A 32 -5.37 30.50 -19.30
CA GLU A 32 -4.62 29.24 -19.34
C GLU A 32 -4.64 28.52 -17.98
N VAL A 33 -4.43 29.26 -16.89
CA VAL A 33 -4.50 28.72 -15.52
C VAL A 33 -5.87 28.13 -15.20
N ILE A 34 -6.95 28.87 -15.52
CA ILE A 34 -8.33 28.43 -15.26
C ILE A 34 -8.66 27.19 -16.10
N GLN A 35 -8.28 27.18 -17.37
CA GLN A 35 -8.51 26.05 -18.26
C GLN A 35 -7.79 24.79 -17.76
N LEU A 36 -6.56 24.94 -17.26
CA LEU A 36 -5.79 23.83 -16.70
C LEU A 36 -6.47 23.23 -15.45
N ALA A 37 -6.94 24.08 -14.53
CA ALA A 37 -7.69 23.63 -13.36
C ALA A 37 -9.02 22.96 -13.74
N HIS A 38 -9.70 23.48 -14.76
CA HIS A 38 -10.92 22.88 -15.29
C HIS A 38 -10.66 21.48 -15.88
N ALA A 39 -9.59 21.32 -16.66
CA ALA A 39 -9.17 20.02 -17.18
C ALA A 39 -8.89 19.01 -16.05
N TYR A 40 -8.24 19.45 -14.96
CA TYR A 40 -8.06 18.65 -13.76
C TYR A 40 -9.41 18.20 -13.18
N PHE A 41 -10.31 19.13 -12.84
CA PHE A 41 -11.56 18.79 -12.16
C PHE A 41 -12.52 17.96 -13.03
N GLN A 42 -12.57 18.21 -14.34
CA GLN A 42 -13.49 17.50 -15.23
C GLN A 42 -12.97 16.12 -15.67
N SER A 43 -11.68 16.03 -16.02
CA SER A 43 -11.15 14.83 -16.68
C SER A 43 -10.26 14.01 -15.75
N PHE A 44 -9.49 14.66 -14.88
CA PHE A 44 -8.47 13.95 -14.11
C PHE A 44 -8.95 13.52 -12.73
N ARG A 45 -9.60 14.42 -11.98
CA ARG A 45 -10.11 14.15 -10.64
C ARG A 45 -11.05 12.94 -10.58
N PRO A 46 -12.06 12.76 -11.48
CA PRO A 46 -12.93 11.59 -11.41
C PRO A 46 -12.17 10.27 -11.56
N ASN A 47 -11.13 10.27 -12.39
CA ASN A 47 -10.27 9.10 -12.58
C ASN A 47 -9.41 8.83 -11.34
N LEU A 48 -8.89 9.87 -10.69
CA LEU A 48 -8.19 9.73 -9.40
C LEU A 48 -9.12 9.22 -8.30
N THR A 49 -10.32 9.80 -8.14
CA THR A 49 -11.31 9.34 -7.15
C THR A 49 -11.69 7.88 -7.42
N LYS A 50 -11.94 7.50 -8.68
CA LYS A 50 -12.21 6.10 -9.04
C LYS A 50 -11.03 5.17 -8.78
N ALA A 51 -9.80 5.67 -8.88
CA ALA A 51 -8.60 4.87 -8.71
C ALA A 51 -8.16 4.73 -7.25
N LEU A 52 -8.32 5.78 -6.45
CA LEU A 52 -7.75 5.93 -5.12
C LEU A 52 -8.79 6.05 -4.00
N GLY A 53 -10.06 6.21 -4.35
CA GLY A 53 -11.11 6.64 -3.42
C GLY A 53 -10.98 8.12 -3.07
N GLU A 54 -11.97 8.63 -2.35
CA GLU A 54 -11.91 9.96 -1.75
C GLU A 54 -11.04 9.89 -0.47
N ASN A 55 -9.99 10.70 -0.37
CA ASN A 55 -9.06 10.71 0.75
C ASN A 55 -8.42 12.09 0.98
N ASP A 56 -7.77 12.28 2.14
CA ASP A 56 -7.19 13.57 2.54
C ASP A 56 -6.12 14.09 1.59
N LEU A 57 -5.34 13.19 0.95
CA LEU A 57 -4.34 13.59 -0.05
C LEU A 57 -5.02 14.23 -1.27
N LEU A 58 -6.10 13.62 -1.76
CA LEU A 58 -6.86 14.15 -2.88
C LEU A 58 -7.55 15.47 -2.54
N LEU A 59 -8.11 15.60 -1.33
CA LEU A 59 -8.73 16.85 -0.86
C LEU A 59 -7.71 17.99 -0.71
N THR A 60 -6.50 17.66 -0.24
CA THR A 60 -5.40 18.63 -0.15
C THR A 60 -4.95 19.06 -1.56
N HIS A 61 -4.88 18.11 -2.49
CA HIS A 61 -4.56 18.40 -3.89
C HIS A 61 -5.63 19.30 -4.54
N ASP A 62 -6.91 19.00 -4.34
CA ASP A 62 -8.04 19.81 -4.81
C ASP A 62 -7.94 21.25 -4.28
N SER A 63 -7.56 21.42 -3.02
CA SER A 63 -7.40 22.73 -2.40
C SER A 63 -6.31 23.57 -3.08
N ARG A 64 -5.23 22.94 -3.55
CA ARG A 64 -4.16 23.63 -4.30
C ARG A 64 -4.61 24.04 -5.70
N TRP A 65 -5.41 23.21 -6.37
CA TRP A 65 -6.03 23.59 -7.65
C TRP A 65 -7.00 24.76 -7.50
N GLN A 66 -7.82 24.76 -6.46
CA GLN A 66 -8.70 25.89 -6.14
C GLN A 66 -7.89 27.16 -5.84
N GLU A 67 -6.78 27.03 -5.11
CA GLU A 67 -5.89 28.15 -4.84
C GLU A 67 -5.31 28.73 -6.13
N LEU A 68 -4.88 27.87 -7.05
CA LEU A 68 -4.40 28.30 -8.36
C LEU A 68 -5.47 29.09 -9.14
N VAL A 69 -6.75 28.70 -9.08
CA VAL A 69 -7.86 29.45 -9.67
C VAL A 69 -8.09 30.79 -8.96
N ARG A 70 -8.02 30.84 -7.63
CA ARG A 70 -8.12 32.11 -6.87
C ARG A 70 -7.01 33.07 -7.28
N LEU A 71 -5.78 32.57 -7.48
CA LEU A 71 -4.67 33.38 -7.95
C LEU A 71 -4.98 34.03 -9.31
N ALA A 72 -5.58 33.27 -10.23
CA ALA A 72 -5.95 33.73 -11.58
C ALA A 72 -7.01 34.85 -11.57
N HIS A 73 -7.97 34.81 -10.64
CA HIS A 73 -8.95 35.88 -10.51
C HIS A 73 -8.35 37.20 -9.97
N GLY A 74 -7.26 37.13 -9.19
CA GLY A 74 -6.57 38.30 -8.65
C GLY A 74 -5.34 38.76 -9.46
N ASN A 75 -4.76 39.90 -9.09
CA ASN A 75 -3.48 40.38 -9.62
C ASN A 75 -2.35 39.99 -8.66
N ASN A 76 -2.08 38.68 -8.59
CA ASN A 76 -1.17 38.11 -7.61
C ASN A 76 0.28 38.09 -8.08
N GLN A 77 1.21 38.01 -7.12
CA GLN A 77 2.64 37.90 -7.41
C GLN A 77 2.95 36.61 -8.17
N ARG A 78 3.79 36.73 -9.20
CA ARG A 78 4.29 35.62 -10.02
C ARG A 78 4.96 34.53 -9.19
N LYS A 79 5.66 34.91 -8.12
CA LYS A 79 6.29 33.96 -7.19
C LYS A 79 5.28 32.99 -6.57
N THR A 80 4.07 33.46 -6.26
CA THR A 80 3.01 32.64 -5.67
C THR A 80 2.50 31.59 -6.66
N TYR A 81 2.25 31.98 -7.92
CA TYR A 81 1.92 31.04 -9.00
C TYR A 81 2.99 29.96 -9.18
N LEU A 82 4.26 30.37 -9.27
CA LEU A 82 5.37 29.43 -9.48
C LEU A 82 5.54 28.44 -8.32
N LYS A 83 5.23 28.86 -7.09
CA LYS A 83 5.20 27.98 -5.92
C LYS A 83 4.05 26.97 -6.04
N THR A 84 2.82 27.43 -6.22
CA THR A 84 1.63 26.56 -6.33
C THR A 84 1.77 25.55 -7.48
N LEU A 85 2.23 25.98 -8.65
CA LEU A 85 2.46 25.08 -9.80
C LEU A 85 3.57 24.05 -9.54
N ARG A 86 4.61 24.40 -8.77
CA ARG A 86 5.66 23.44 -8.39
C ARG A 86 5.09 22.36 -7.46
N ASP A 87 4.33 22.77 -6.46
CA ASP A 87 3.74 21.85 -5.48
C ASP A 87 2.76 20.89 -6.19
N LEU A 88 1.90 21.42 -7.06
CA LEU A 88 1.03 20.61 -7.93
C LEU A 88 1.80 19.61 -8.79
N ALA A 89 2.92 20.03 -9.41
CA ALA A 89 3.73 19.14 -10.22
C ALA A 89 4.40 18.00 -9.42
N ILE A 90 4.75 18.24 -8.16
CA ILE A 90 5.28 17.21 -7.26
C ILE A 90 4.18 16.20 -6.94
N GLU A 91 3.02 16.67 -6.52
CA GLU A 91 1.88 15.80 -6.16
C GLU A 91 1.37 14.99 -7.34
N LEU A 92 1.30 15.56 -8.54
CA LEU A 92 0.93 14.81 -9.75
C LEU A 92 1.90 13.67 -10.05
N LYS A 93 3.20 13.86 -9.80
CA LYS A 93 4.19 12.78 -9.93
C LYS A 93 3.99 11.70 -8.88
N GLU A 94 3.65 12.07 -7.64
CA GLU A 94 3.32 11.10 -6.60
C GLU A 94 2.07 10.30 -6.97
N PHE A 95 1.02 10.94 -7.46
CA PHE A 95 -0.17 10.25 -7.96
C PHE A 95 0.15 9.31 -9.13
N SER A 96 1.06 9.68 -10.03
CA SER A 96 1.52 8.80 -11.12
C SER A 96 2.08 7.49 -10.58
N VAL A 97 2.97 7.58 -9.58
CA VAL A 97 3.59 6.40 -8.94
C VAL A 97 2.53 5.54 -8.25
N ILE A 98 1.61 6.14 -7.50
CA ILE A 98 0.54 5.42 -6.80
C ILE A 98 -0.38 4.70 -7.81
N LEU A 99 -0.75 5.38 -8.90
CA LEU A 99 -1.58 4.79 -9.95
C LEU A 99 -0.89 3.61 -10.64
N LEU A 100 0.39 3.74 -10.96
CA LEU A 100 1.17 2.64 -11.56
C LEU A 100 1.24 1.43 -10.62
N ALA A 101 1.45 1.67 -9.31
CA ALA A 101 1.42 0.60 -8.31
C ALA A 101 0.05 -0.11 -8.28
N ARG A 102 -1.06 0.64 -8.39
CA ARG A 102 -2.42 0.06 -8.41
C ARG A 102 -2.83 -0.61 -9.71
N VAL A 103 -2.32 -0.18 -10.87
CA VAL A 103 -2.62 -0.86 -12.15
C VAL A 103 -2.08 -2.30 -12.12
N SER A 104 -0.92 -2.51 -11.52
CA SER A 104 -0.38 -3.85 -11.26
C SER A 104 -1.27 -4.68 -10.33
N GLU A 105 -2.02 -4.06 -9.42
CA GLU A 105 -2.97 -4.72 -8.51
C GLU A 105 -4.31 -5.04 -9.21
N ARG A 106 -4.85 -4.11 -10.04
CA ARG A 106 -6.14 -4.29 -10.75
C ARG A 106 -6.15 -5.41 -11.79
N GLY A 107 -5.00 -5.76 -12.37
CA GLY A 107 -4.88 -6.91 -13.28
C GLY A 107 -5.28 -8.26 -12.65
N GLN A 108 -5.45 -8.30 -11.33
CA GLN A 108 -5.82 -9.47 -10.54
C GLN A 108 -7.28 -9.50 -10.06
N GLU A 109 -8.06 -8.43 -10.28
CA GLU A 109 -9.47 -8.38 -9.87
C GLU A 109 -10.34 -9.26 -10.78
N GLY A 110 -11.08 -10.20 -10.19
CA GLY A 110 -12.09 -11.02 -10.90
C GLY A 110 -11.61 -12.32 -11.55
N LYS A 111 -10.34 -12.71 -11.41
CA LYS A 111 -9.80 -13.92 -12.06
C LYS A 111 -9.77 -15.19 -11.19
N GLY A 112 -10.38 -15.16 -10.00
CA GLY A 112 -10.44 -16.32 -9.09
C GLY A 112 -9.07 -16.91 -8.73
N LEU A 113 -9.05 -18.17 -8.31
CA LEU A 113 -7.80 -18.93 -8.08
C LEU A 113 -7.10 -19.35 -9.38
N SER A 114 -7.75 -19.22 -10.54
CA SER A 114 -7.17 -19.58 -11.84
C SER A 114 -6.03 -18.65 -12.31
N SER A 115 -5.76 -17.55 -11.61
CA SER A 115 -4.69 -16.61 -11.95
C SER A 115 -3.79 -16.28 -10.76
N LEU A 116 -3.32 -17.28 -10.02
CA LEU A 116 -2.29 -17.06 -9.01
C LEU A 116 -1.03 -16.45 -9.65
N THR A 117 -0.39 -15.51 -8.96
CA THR A 117 0.93 -15.01 -9.39
C THR A 117 1.97 -16.13 -9.25
N PRO A 118 3.09 -16.08 -9.97
CA PRO A 118 4.17 -17.05 -9.81
C PRO A 118 4.61 -17.20 -8.34
N ALA A 119 4.74 -16.09 -7.62
CA ALA A 119 5.09 -16.08 -6.20
C ALA A 119 4.04 -16.79 -5.33
N GLU A 120 2.76 -16.53 -5.54
CA GLU A 120 1.68 -17.22 -4.82
C GLU A 120 1.65 -18.71 -5.11
N GLN A 121 1.88 -19.11 -6.37
CA GLN A 121 1.95 -20.53 -6.76
C GLN A 121 3.09 -21.25 -6.03
N GLN A 122 4.27 -20.63 -5.94
CA GLN A 122 5.42 -21.18 -5.24
C GLN A 122 5.19 -21.32 -3.73
N ILE A 123 4.64 -20.28 -3.08
CA ILE A 123 4.27 -20.33 -1.66
C ILE A 123 3.26 -21.46 -1.43
N ILE A 124 2.20 -21.50 -2.22
CA ILE A 124 1.13 -22.49 -2.09
C ILE A 124 1.65 -23.90 -2.28
N ALA A 125 2.44 -24.16 -3.33
CA ALA A 125 2.98 -25.49 -3.61
C ALA A 125 3.92 -25.95 -2.48
N THR A 126 4.77 -25.06 -1.98
CA THR A 126 5.69 -25.36 -0.87
C THR A 126 4.91 -25.64 0.43
N LEU A 127 3.92 -24.81 0.75
CA LEU A 127 3.06 -25.02 1.91
C LEU A 127 2.22 -26.29 1.79
N GLU A 128 1.69 -26.64 0.62
CA GLU A 128 0.95 -27.90 0.46
C GLU A 128 1.80 -29.13 0.73
N ALA A 129 3.07 -29.09 0.33
CA ALA A 129 3.99 -30.18 0.57
C ALA A 129 4.39 -30.31 2.06
N LEU A 130 4.48 -29.19 2.79
CA LEU A 130 4.95 -29.15 4.17
C LEU A 130 3.81 -29.17 5.21
N LEU A 131 2.81 -28.33 5.01
CA LEU A 131 1.71 -28.06 5.94
C LEU A 131 0.42 -27.65 5.20
N PRO A 132 -0.40 -28.64 4.76
CA PRO A 132 -1.59 -28.38 3.94
C PRO A 132 -2.60 -27.41 4.56
N THR A 133 -2.71 -27.35 5.90
CA THR A 133 -3.63 -26.43 6.60
C THR A 133 -3.20 -24.97 6.42
N ALA A 134 -1.89 -24.67 6.55
CA ALA A 134 -1.36 -23.34 6.28
C ALA A 134 -1.52 -22.94 4.81
N ALA A 135 -1.38 -23.90 3.89
CA ALA A 135 -1.64 -23.67 2.46
C ALA A 135 -3.12 -23.30 2.22
N ALA A 136 -4.05 -23.98 2.88
CA ALA A 136 -5.47 -23.70 2.79
C ALA A 136 -5.80 -22.28 3.28
N SER A 137 -5.27 -21.86 4.45
CA SER A 137 -5.47 -20.50 4.98
C SER A 137 -4.89 -19.46 4.03
N TYR A 138 -3.67 -19.67 3.52
CA TYR A 138 -3.06 -18.75 2.56
C TYR A 138 -3.89 -18.62 1.26
N ARG A 139 -4.35 -19.75 0.70
CA ARG A 139 -5.23 -19.77 -0.47
C ARG A 139 -6.54 -19.04 -0.23
N GLN A 140 -7.17 -19.26 0.92
CA GLN A 140 -8.40 -18.56 1.29
C GLN A 140 -8.15 -17.05 1.36
N GLY A 141 -7.06 -16.63 1.98
CA GLY A 141 -6.63 -15.23 2.01
C GLY A 141 -6.50 -14.62 0.60
N VAL A 142 -5.81 -15.32 -0.31
CA VAL A 142 -5.63 -14.89 -1.71
C VAL A 142 -6.95 -14.82 -2.47
N HIS A 143 -7.82 -15.82 -2.31
CA HIS A 143 -9.14 -15.84 -2.92
C HIS A 143 -9.97 -14.63 -2.46
N ASP A 144 -10.01 -14.39 -1.16
CA ASP A 144 -10.82 -13.34 -0.56
C ASP A 144 -10.42 -11.94 -1.00
N VAL A 145 -9.12 -11.62 -1.05
CA VAL A 145 -8.65 -10.29 -1.49
C VAL A 145 -8.96 -10.00 -2.97
N ARG A 146 -9.21 -11.05 -3.76
CA ARG A 146 -9.59 -10.95 -5.18
C ARG A 146 -11.09 -10.90 -5.38
N GLU A 147 -11.87 -11.30 -4.39
CA GLU A 147 -13.31 -11.26 -4.43
C GLU A 147 -13.83 -9.83 -4.18
N ALA A 148 -14.32 -9.19 -5.24
CA ALA A 148 -14.79 -7.81 -5.22
C ALA A 148 -16.10 -7.60 -4.42
N ARG A 149 -16.80 -8.68 -4.05
CA ARG A 149 -18.12 -8.64 -3.39
C ARG A 149 -18.07 -8.96 -1.90
N ARG A 150 -16.88 -8.98 -1.29
CA ARG A 150 -16.77 -9.20 0.15
C ARG A 150 -17.38 -8.06 0.94
N LEU A 151 -18.08 -8.42 2.02
CA LEU A 151 -18.64 -7.47 2.98
C LEU A 151 -17.64 -7.06 4.07
N SER A 152 -16.59 -7.86 4.28
CA SER A 152 -15.53 -7.60 5.25
C SER A 152 -14.25 -8.34 4.89
N TYR A 153 -13.10 -7.77 5.24
CA TYR A 153 -11.77 -8.37 5.10
C TYR A 153 -11.17 -8.82 6.44
N ARG A 154 -11.93 -8.79 7.54
CA ARG A 154 -11.46 -9.22 8.87
C ARG A 154 -10.99 -10.67 8.87
N GLY A 155 -11.83 -11.57 8.35
CA GLY A 155 -11.49 -12.99 8.22
C GLY A 155 -10.25 -13.17 7.36
N THR A 156 -10.16 -12.43 6.26
CA THR A 156 -9.03 -12.48 5.33
C THR A 156 -7.70 -12.08 5.97
N ALA A 157 -7.68 -11.04 6.80
CA ALA A 157 -6.48 -10.69 7.57
C ALA A 157 -6.06 -11.82 8.53
N SER A 158 -7.05 -12.46 9.17
CA SER A 158 -6.81 -13.62 10.04
C SER A 158 -6.26 -14.82 9.26
N GLU A 159 -6.77 -15.11 8.06
CA GLU A 159 -6.27 -16.20 7.21
C GLU A 159 -4.77 -16.07 6.89
N PHE A 160 -4.32 -14.86 6.51
CA PHE A 160 -2.89 -14.62 6.24
C PHE A 160 -2.03 -14.75 7.50
N ARG A 161 -2.51 -14.22 8.63
CA ARG A 161 -1.81 -14.37 9.92
C ARG A 161 -1.74 -15.84 10.31
N GLU A 162 -2.79 -16.60 10.07
CA GLU A 162 -2.88 -18.01 10.45
C GLU A 162 -1.96 -18.89 9.62
N ALA A 163 -1.90 -18.67 8.31
CA ALA A 163 -0.93 -19.33 7.43
C ALA A 163 0.51 -19.15 7.95
N LEU A 164 0.87 -17.92 8.36
CA LEU A 164 2.18 -17.63 8.91
C LEU A 164 2.39 -18.26 10.30
N ARG A 165 1.39 -18.16 11.20
CA ARG A 165 1.44 -18.73 12.55
C ARG A 165 1.67 -20.24 12.50
N GLU A 166 0.85 -20.95 11.73
CA GLU A 166 0.96 -22.40 11.59
C GLU A 166 2.31 -22.82 11.00
N THR A 167 2.79 -22.09 9.98
CA THR A 167 4.12 -22.31 9.39
C THR A 167 5.22 -22.17 10.45
N LEU A 168 5.17 -21.12 11.28
CA LEU A 168 6.13 -20.92 12.37
C LEU A 168 6.00 -21.97 13.47
N ASP A 169 4.79 -22.41 13.81
CA ASP A 169 4.57 -23.46 14.80
C ASP A 169 5.16 -24.80 14.34
N HIS A 170 5.10 -25.08 13.04
CA HIS A 170 5.70 -26.26 12.43
C HIS A 170 7.24 -26.17 12.40
N LEU A 171 7.80 -25.05 11.91
CA LEU A 171 9.25 -24.88 11.77
C LEU A 171 9.97 -24.62 13.10
N ALA A 172 9.27 -24.03 14.08
CA ALA A 172 9.79 -23.68 15.39
C ALA A 172 8.79 -24.05 16.50
N PRO A 173 8.70 -25.37 16.84
CA PRO A 173 7.84 -25.84 17.92
C PRO A 173 8.21 -25.18 19.25
N ASP A 174 7.20 -24.80 20.07
CA ASP A 174 7.39 -24.05 21.31
C ASP A 174 8.49 -24.64 22.20
N LYS A 175 8.48 -25.97 22.37
CA LYS A 175 9.44 -26.69 23.21
C LYS A 175 10.88 -26.51 22.74
N ALA A 176 11.11 -26.56 21.42
CA ALA A 176 12.44 -26.42 20.85
C ALA A 176 12.96 -24.99 21.02
N VAL A 177 12.09 -23.99 20.80
CA VAL A 177 12.45 -22.58 20.99
C VAL A 177 12.77 -22.27 22.44
N MET A 178 11.96 -22.77 23.37
CA MET A 178 12.15 -22.57 24.81
C MET A 178 13.41 -23.25 25.36
N GLN A 179 13.94 -24.26 24.66
CA GLN A 179 15.18 -24.96 25.04
C GLN A 179 16.45 -24.27 24.53
N GLN A 180 16.34 -23.23 23.69
CA GLN A 180 17.53 -22.55 23.19
C GLN A 180 18.27 -21.79 24.31
N PRO A 181 19.61 -21.83 24.33
CA PRO A 181 20.41 -21.01 25.23
C PRO A 181 20.05 -19.53 25.09
N GLY A 182 19.74 -18.88 26.22
CA GLY A 182 19.37 -17.46 26.24
C GLY A 182 17.93 -17.15 25.84
N PHE A 183 17.06 -18.16 25.67
CA PHE A 183 15.63 -17.91 25.54
C PHE A 183 15.05 -17.33 26.84
N SER A 184 14.33 -16.22 26.70
CA SER A 184 13.46 -15.67 27.73
C SER A 184 12.16 -15.25 27.07
N PRO A 185 10.98 -15.58 27.63
CA PRO A 185 9.71 -15.10 27.08
C PRO A 185 9.65 -13.56 27.12
N GLU A 186 8.95 -12.97 26.15
CA GLU A 186 8.63 -11.53 26.16
C GLU A 186 7.62 -11.23 27.28
N GLU A 187 7.56 -9.95 27.72
CA GLU A 187 6.74 -9.55 28.87
C GLU A 187 5.27 -9.97 28.72
N GLY A 188 4.74 -10.64 29.75
CA GLY A 188 3.36 -11.13 29.77
C GLY A 188 3.10 -12.40 28.94
N GLN A 189 4.11 -12.95 28.25
CA GLN A 189 3.96 -14.16 27.43
C GLN A 189 4.42 -15.42 28.17
N LYS A 190 3.66 -16.50 28.01
CA LYS A 190 4.03 -17.84 28.53
C LYS A 190 4.64 -18.76 27.47
N LYS A 191 4.55 -18.36 26.21
CA LYS A 191 4.98 -19.12 25.03
C LYS A 191 5.85 -18.23 24.14
N PRO A 192 6.71 -18.81 23.28
CA PRO A 192 7.47 -18.03 22.31
C PRO A 192 6.56 -17.23 21.40
N THR A 193 6.88 -15.95 21.18
CA THR A 193 6.16 -15.13 20.20
C THR A 193 6.56 -15.49 18.77
N MET A 194 5.74 -15.12 17.78
CA MET A 194 6.06 -15.38 16.36
C MET A 194 7.42 -14.78 15.99
N LYS A 195 7.79 -13.63 16.55
CA LYS A 195 9.11 -13.00 16.38
C LYS A 195 10.24 -13.88 16.92
N GLN A 196 10.08 -14.45 18.12
CA GLN A 196 11.07 -15.37 18.70
C GLN A 196 11.19 -16.66 17.87
N LYS A 197 10.09 -17.13 17.29
CA LYS A 197 10.09 -18.28 16.36
C LYS A 197 10.82 -17.98 15.06
N VAL A 198 10.64 -16.79 14.47
CA VAL A 198 11.42 -16.36 13.30
C VAL A 198 12.92 -16.38 13.62
N ARG A 199 13.31 -15.82 14.77
CA ARG A 199 14.73 -15.85 15.21
C ARG A 199 15.28 -17.27 15.27
N PHE A 200 14.50 -18.18 15.85
CA PHE A 200 14.86 -19.59 15.97
C PHE A 200 15.09 -20.22 14.59
N VAL A 201 14.17 -20.02 13.64
CA VAL A 201 14.26 -20.59 12.28
C VAL A 201 15.44 -19.99 11.50
N MET A 202 15.65 -18.69 11.62
CA MET A 202 16.62 -17.98 10.77
C MET A 202 18.06 -18.09 11.28
N ASN A 203 18.29 -18.35 12.57
CA ASN A 203 19.64 -18.44 13.15
C ASN A 203 20.51 -19.55 12.52
N PRO A 204 20.03 -20.80 12.34
CA PRO A 204 20.81 -21.87 11.73
C PRO A 204 21.07 -21.69 10.23
N ARG A 205 20.31 -20.83 9.54
CA ARG A 205 20.34 -20.70 8.07
C ARG A 205 21.44 -19.77 7.53
N GLU A 206 22.37 -19.35 8.40
CA GLU A 206 23.49 -18.46 8.08
C GLU A 206 23.13 -17.16 7.33
N LYS A 207 21.85 -16.74 7.37
CA LYS A 207 21.41 -15.49 6.76
C LYS A 207 22.07 -14.31 7.48
N ASN A 208 22.41 -13.28 6.71
CA ASN A 208 23.07 -12.10 7.26
C ASN A 208 22.19 -11.46 8.36
N LYS A 209 22.83 -10.80 9.34
CA LYS A 209 22.14 -10.23 10.52
C LYS A 209 21.00 -9.29 10.11
N THR A 210 21.20 -8.51 9.06
CA THR A 210 20.21 -7.56 8.53
C THR A 210 18.94 -8.25 8.05
N GLN A 211 19.04 -9.31 7.26
CA GLN A 211 17.89 -10.05 6.75
C GLN A 211 17.07 -10.62 7.91
N ARG A 212 17.73 -11.24 8.90
CA ARG A 212 17.07 -11.77 10.10
C ARG A 212 16.28 -10.70 10.84
N GLU A 213 16.87 -9.53 11.06
CA GLU A 213 16.20 -8.42 11.73
C GLU A 213 15.02 -7.87 10.90
N VAL A 214 15.14 -7.84 9.57
CA VAL A 214 14.07 -7.40 8.67
C VAL A 214 12.90 -8.39 8.70
N THR A 215 13.16 -9.70 8.64
CA THR A 215 12.11 -10.73 8.73
C THR A 215 11.42 -10.69 10.09
N GLU A 216 12.17 -10.57 11.19
CA GLU A 216 11.61 -10.41 12.54
C GLU A 216 10.71 -9.16 12.66
N LYS A 217 11.18 -8.01 12.16
CA LYS A 217 10.40 -6.76 12.18
C LYS A 217 9.13 -6.88 11.34
N SER A 218 9.20 -7.55 10.19
CA SER A 218 8.06 -7.75 9.29
C SER A 218 6.94 -8.53 9.98
N VAL A 219 7.27 -9.53 10.80
CA VAL A 219 6.26 -10.24 11.62
C VAL A 219 5.57 -9.31 12.62
N GLY A 220 6.31 -8.43 13.29
CA GLY A 220 5.70 -7.42 14.17
C GLY A 220 4.75 -6.46 13.44
N VAL A 221 5.10 -6.08 12.19
CA VAL A 221 4.22 -5.27 11.34
C VAL A 221 2.95 -6.03 10.96
N ILE A 222 3.05 -7.32 10.61
CA ILE A 222 1.90 -8.18 10.28
C ILE A 222 0.93 -8.27 11.47
N GLU A 223 1.42 -8.52 12.69
CA GLU A 223 0.58 -8.62 13.88
C GLU A 223 -0.13 -7.29 14.19
N THR A 224 0.60 -6.17 14.08
CA THR A 224 0.05 -4.82 14.29
C THR A 224 -1.07 -4.51 13.30
N LEU A 225 -0.80 -4.66 12.00
CA LEU A 225 -1.77 -4.41 10.94
C LEU A 225 -2.99 -5.32 11.06
N THR A 226 -2.80 -6.60 11.39
CA THR A 226 -3.92 -7.53 11.59
C THR A 226 -4.81 -7.06 12.75
N GLY A 227 -4.21 -6.65 13.87
CA GLY A 227 -4.95 -6.11 15.01
C GLY A 227 -5.69 -4.80 14.71
N GLU A 228 -5.12 -3.94 13.87
CA GLU A 228 -5.77 -2.72 13.37
C GLU A 228 -6.98 -3.04 12.49
N VAL A 229 -6.83 -3.93 11.49
CA VAL A 229 -7.94 -4.36 10.62
C VAL A 229 -9.08 -4.98 11.44
N VAL A 230 -8.75 -5.84 12.41
CA VAL A 230 -9.76 -6.49 13.26
C VAL A 230 -10.51 -5.46 14.11
N ARG A 231 -9.82 -4.52 14.75
CA ARG A 231 -10.44 -3.46 15.57
C ARG A 231 -11.27 -2.50 14.73
N ALA A 232 -10.72 -2.00 13.62
CA ALA A 232 -11.41 -1.08 12.73
C ALA A 232 -12.72 -1.66 12.17
N THR A 233 -12.80 -2.97 11.99
CA THR A 233 -14.03 -3.64 11.55
C THR A 233 -15.14 -3.57 12.60
N TYR A 234 -14.80 -3.61 13.90
CA TYR A 234 -15.78 -3.45 14.98
C TYR A 234 -16.27 -2.01 15.09
N ASP A 235 -15.37 -1.05 14.85
CA ASP A 235 -15.68 0.38 14.98
C ASP A 235 -16.45 0.93 13.75
N ARG A 236 -16.38 0.28 12.58
CA ARG A 236 -16.86 0.82 11.30
C ARG A 236 -17.90 -0.08 10.64
N ALA A 237 -19.15 0.01 11.08
CA ALA A 237 -20.25 -0.79 10.52
C ALA A 237 -20.93 -0.20 9.27
N SER A 238 -20.56 0.99 8.76
CA SER A 238 -21.28 1.59 7.63
C SER A 238 -20.42 2.51 6.76
N LEU A 239 -20.09 2.08 5.53
CA LEU A 239 -19.85 2.85 4.28
C LEU A 239 -18.89 2.11 3.33
N ALA A 240 -19.18 2.13 2.03
CA ALA A 240 -18.39 1.47 0.97
C ALA A 240 -16.91 1.94 0.92
N THR A 241 -16.64 3.21 1.24
CA THR A 241 -15.28 3.76 1.31
C THR A 241 -14.39 3.01 2.30
N HIS A 242 -14.94 2.52 3.41
CA HIS A 242 -14.17 1.78 4.41
C HIS A 242 -13.77 0.38 3.93
N LEU A 243 -14.56 -0.21 3.04
CA LEU A 243 -14.31 -1.54 2.52
C LEU A 243 -13.08 -1.56 1.61
N GLU A 244 -12.90 -0.52 0.80
CA GLU A 244 -11.69 -0.34 -0.02
C GLU A 244 -10.44 -0.09 0.83
N THR A 245 -10.55 0.71 1.91
CA THR A 245 -9.43 0.93 2.84
C THR A 245 -9.00 -0.37 3.51
N SER A 246 -9.94 -1.14 4.05
CA SER A 246 -9.65 -2.43 4.70
C SER A 246 -9.05 -3.44 3.72
N ARG A 247 -9.48 -3.44 2.45
CA ARG A 247 -8.86 -4.28 1.43
C ARG A 247 -7.41 -3.91 1.17
N GLY A 248 -7.10 -2.62 1.06
CA GLY A 248 -5.73 -2.12 0.89
C GLY A 248 -4.81 -2.50 2.05
N GLU A 249 -5.31 -2.41 3.28
CA GLU A 249 -4.61 -2.86 4.50
C GLU A 249 -4.32 -4.36 4.45
N VAL A 250 -5.30 -5.18 4.05
CA VAL A 250 -5.11 -6.64 3.93
C VAL A 250 -4.16 -7.03 2.80
N LEU A 251 -4.18 -6.33 1.66
CA LEU A 251 -3.17 -6.51 0.61
C LEU A 251 -1.76 -6.16 1.11
N ARG A 252 -1.64 -5.16 2.00
CA ARG A 252 -0.36 -4.86 2.66
C ARG A 252 0.08 -5.98 3.60
N ILE A 253 -0.84 -6.55 4.40
CA ILE A 253 -0.56 -7.72 5.24
C ILE A 253 -0.06 -8.88 4.37
N LYS A 254 -0.77 -9.20 3.28
CA LYS A 254 -0.39 -10.25 2.33
C LYS A 254 1.05 -10.07 1.85
N ARG A 255 1.44 -8.87 1.41
CA ARG A 255 2.81 -8.61 0.92
C ARG A 255 3.88 -8.92 1.96
N TYR A 256 3.67 -8.53 3.23
CA TYR A 256 4.62 -8.88 4.29
C TYR A 256 4.63 -10.38 4.57
N VAL A 257 3.46 -11.03 4.57
CA VAL A 257 3.36 -12.49 4.75
C VAL A 257 4.08 -13.21 3.62
N ASP A 258 3.91 -12.79 2.36
CA ASP A 258 4.63 -13.33 1.21
C ASP A 258 6.15 -13.25 1.47
N THR A 259 6.68 -12.06 1.75
CA THR A 259 8.11 -11.87 2.04
C THR A 259 8.62 -12.76 3.16
N VAL A 260 7.90 -12.83 4.28
CA VAL A 260 8.29 -13.67 5.42
C VAL A 260 8.22 -15.15 5.06
N LEU A 261 7.22 -15.60 4.30
CA LEU A 261 7.12 -16.99 3.86
C LEU A 261 8.22 -17.37 2.87
N PHE A 262 8.63 -16.48 1.97
CA PHE A 262 9.81 -16.70 1.11
C PHE A 262 11.07 -16.95 1.95
N ASP A 263 11.32 -16.11 2.95
CA ASP A 263 12.45 -16.28 3.88
C ASP A 263 12.36 -17.59 4.69
N LEU A 264 11.17 -17.87 5.25
CA LEU A 264 10.95 -19.02 6.14
C LEU A 264 10.90 -20.36 5.41
N LEU A 265 10.46 -20.39 4.16
CA LEU A 265 10.36 -21.61 3.35
C LEU A 265 11.56 -21.80 2.42
N GLU A 266 12.52 -20.86 2.43
CA GLU A 266 13.71 -20.88 1.56
C GLU A 266 13.36 -20.99 0.07
N ILE A 267 12.26 -20.34 -0.33
CA ILE A 267 11.83 -20.28 -1.72
C ILE A 267 12.81 -19.38 -2.48
N PRO A 268 13.39 -19.81 -3.62
CA PRO A 268 14.31 -18.99 -4.39
C PRO A 268 13.62 -17.73 -4.92
N ASP A 269 14.30 -16.58 -4.85
CA ASP A 269 13.86 -15.37 -5.54
C ASP A 269 13.85 -15.63 -7.06
N SER A 270 12.67 -15.57 -7.66
CA SER A 270 12.45 -15.77 -9.11
C SER A 270 12.68 -14.50 -9.92
#